data_AF-A0A7C3T8N9-F1
#
_entry.id   AF-A0A7C3T8N9-F1
#
_cell.length_a   1.000
_cell.length_b   1.000
_cell.length_c   1.000
_cell.angle_alpha   90.00
_cell.angle_beta   90.00
_cell.angle_gamma   90.00
#
_symmetry.space_group_name_H-M   'P 1'
#
loop_
_entity.id
_entity.type
_entity.pdbx_description
1 polymer ?
#
loop_
_entity_poly.entity_id
_entity_poly.type
_entity_poly.pdbx_seq_one_letter_code
_entity_poly.pdbx_strand_id
1 'polypeptide(L)'
;MPPGASRYRGNPCRGLARALSGREFHHSDQLRSRVELPRAFAYHRDTSVRLVCTAIGPTSSGWASAGSFRVCEVDPEEVAATAAKKALAAANPREANPKPMTVILEPAAVAELLGFLAWSLDAKAADE
;
A
#
# COMPACT_ATOMS: atom_id res chain seq x y z
N MET A 1 -23.44 -28.99 -6.91
CA MET A 1 -22.03 -29.22 -6.52
C MET A 1 -21.14 -28.26 -7.28
N PRO A 2 -20.47 -27.28 -6.64
CA PRO A 2 -19.42 -26.52 -7.31
C PRO A 2 -18.04 -27.18 -7.09
N PRO A 3 -17.23 -27.36 -8.14
CA PRO A 3 -15.88 -27.91 -8.04
C PRO A 3 -14.86 -26.79 -7.77
N GLY A 4 -13.78 -27.12 -7.06
CA GLY A 4 -12.54 -26.33 -7.10
C GLY A 4 -12.25 -25.42 -5.90
N ALA A 5 -12.42 -25.91 -4.67
CA ALA A 5 -11.72 -25.34 -3.53
C ALA A 5 -10.21 -25.56 -3.72
N SER A 6 -9.51 -24.55 -4.24
CA SER A 6 -8.05 -24.53 -4.32
C SER A 6 -7.48 -24.57 -2.92
N ARG A 7 -6.79 -25.67 -2.61
CA ARG A 7 -6.10 -25.91 -1.34
C ARG A 7 -4.92 -24.93 -1.24
N TYR A 8 -5.10 -23.77 -0.62
CA TYR A 8 -3.98 -22.93 -0.22
C TYR A 8 -3.28 -23.59 0.97
N ARG A 9 -2.17 -24.27 0.68
CA ARG A 9 -1.39 -25.08 1.61
C ARG A 9 -0.29 -24.20 2.21
N GLY A 10 -0.40 -23.89 3.50
CA GLY A 10 0.71 -23.45 4.36
C GLY A 10 1.04 -21.95 4.31
N ASN A 11 1.12 -21.34 5.49
CA ASN A 11 1.60 -19.98 5.71
C ASN A 11 3.15 -20.03 5.82
N PRO A 12 3.93 -19.55 4.84
CA PRO A 12 5.39 -19.60 4.92
C PRO A 12 6.00 -18.62 5.95
N CYS A 13 5.21 -17.68 6.50
CA CYS A 13 5.75 -16.54 7.25
C CYS A 13 5.73 -16.67 8.78
N ARG A 14 5.68 -17.89 9.35
CA ARG A 14 5.52 -18.08 10.81
C ARG A 14 6.79 -17.78 11.65
N GLY A 15 7.87 -17.25 11.06
CA GLY A 15 9.21 -17.25 11.65
C GLY A 15 9.87 -15.92 12.03
N LEU A 16 9.34 -14.73 11.70
CA LEU A 16 10.03 -13.45 11.97
C LEU A 16 9.20 -12.48 12.82
N ALA A 17 9.08 -12.80 14.11
CA ALA A 17 8.42 -11.96 15.10
C ALA A 17 9.40 -11.49 16.18
N ARG A 18 9.98 -10.29 15.98
CA ARG A 18 10.35 -9.35 17.06
C ARG A 18 10.87 -8.04 16.45
N ALA A 19 10.28 -6.91 16.87
CA ALA A 19 10.68 -5.51 16.64
C ALA A 19 9.98 -4.64 15.55
N LEU A 20 8.95 -5.11 14.84
CA LEU A 20 8.16 -4.27 13.91
C LEU A 20 6.74 -4.05 14.46
N SER A 21 6.38 -2.81 14.76
CA SER A 21 5.03 -2.41 15.19
C SER A 21 4.29 -1.81 13.99
N GLY A 22 3.24 -2.48 13.51
CA GLY A 22 2.48 -2.10 12.32
C GLY A 22 2.86 -2.91 11.08
N ARG A 23 2.33 -4.12 10.96
CA ARG A 23 2.28 -4.88 9.70
C ARG A 23 0.83 -5.00 9.31
N GLU A 24 0.40 -4.22 8.34
CA GLU A 24 -0.93 -4.33 7.78
C GLU A 24 -0.81 -5.03 6.43
N PHE A 25 -1.28 -6.28 6.41
CA PHE A 25 -1.39 -7.08 5.21
C PHE A 25 -2.86 -7.12 4.81
N HIS A 26 -3.18 -6.52 3.68
CA HIS A 26 -4.53 -6.50 3.13
C HIS A 26 -4.55 -7.36 1.87
N HIS A 27 -5.38 -8.39 1.86
CA HIS A 27 -5.66 -9.20 0.68
C HIS A 27 -7.15 -9.15 0.40
N SER A 28 -7.52 -8.77 -0.82
CA SER A 28 -8.91 -8.69 -1.25
C SER A 28 -9.10 -9.45 -2.55
N ASP A 29 -10.19 -10.20 -2.62
CA ASP A 29 -10.72 -10.79 -3.85
C ASP A 29 -12.11 -10.21 -4.06
N GLN A 30 -12.36 -9.61 -5.23
CA GLN A 30 -13.61 -8.91 -5.53
C GLN A 30 -14.16 -9.39 -6.87
N LEU A 31 -15.48 -9.63 -6.89
CA LEU A 31 -16.23 -9.92 -8.10
C LEU A 31 -17.26 -8.80 -8.28
N ARG A 32 -17.08 -7.97 -9.30
CA ARG A 32 -18.01 -6.88 -9.62
C ARG A 32 -18.81 -7.25 -10.86
N SER A 33 -20.14 -7.22 -10.74
CA SER A 33 -21.07 -7.29 -11.87
C SER A 33 -21.76 -5.95 -12.01
N ARG A 34 -21.72 -5.36 -13.20
CA ARG A 34 -22.42 -4.11 -13.53
C ARG A 34 -23.51 -4.42 -14.55
N VAL A 35 -24.72 -3.93 -14.31
CA VAL A 35 -25.86 -4.04 -15.24
C VAL A 35 -26.27 -2.62 -15.63
N GLU A 36 -26.01 -2.23 -16.87
CA GLU A 36 -26.48 -0.96 -17.43
C GLU A 36 -27.28 -1.28 -18.70
N LEU A 37 -28.62 -1.34 -18.56
CA LEU A 37 -29.63 -1.66 -19.59
C LEU A 37 -29.66 -3.14 -20.06
N PRO A 38 -30.76 -3.64 -20.68
CA PRO A 38 -31.02 -5.07 -20.91
C PRO A 38 -30.02 -5.83 -21.81
N ARG A 39 -28.94 -5.18 -22.28
CA ARG A 39 -27.99 -5.72 -23.25
C ARG A 39 -26.51 -5.55 -22.84
N ALA A 40 -26.18 -5.03 -21.65
CA ALA A 40 -24.80 -5.00 -21.18
C ALA A 40 -24.65 -5.74 -19.85
N PHE A 41 -24.14 -6.98 -19.95
CA PHE A 41 -23.64 -7.74 -18.80
C PHE A 41 -22.11 -7.79 -18.88
N ALA A 42 -21.43 -7.24 -17.87
CA ALA A 42 -19.98 -7.30 -17.75
C ALA A 42 -19.57 -7.88 -16.39
N TYR A 43 -18.59 -8.77 -16.40
CA TYR A 43 -18.02 -9.41 -15.21
C TYR A 43 -16.52 -9.18 -15.19
N HIS A 44 -16.01 -8.73 -14.04
CA HIS A 44 -14.57 -8.64 -13.78
C HIS A 44 -14.27 -9.22 -12.40
N ARG A 45 -13.26 -10.07 -12.33
CA ARG A 45 -12.69 -10.58 -11.08
C ARG A 45 -11.31 -9.98 -10.94
N ASP A 46 -11.05 -9.38 -9.79
CA ASP A 46 -9.74 -8.88 -9.41
C ASP A 46 -9.35 -9.42 -8.04
N THR A 47 -8.05 -9.67 -7.88
CA THR A 47 -7.45 -10.05 -6.61
C THR A 47 -6.30 -9.11 -6.36
N SER A 48 -6.27 -8.43 -5.23
CA SER A 48 -5.18 -7.52 -4.88
C SER A 48 -4.55 -7.87 -3.54
N VAL A 49 -3.28 -7.52 -3.39
CA VAL A 49 -2.54 -7.59 -2.14
C VAL A 49 -1.85 -6.25 -1.91
N ARG A 50 -1.86 -5.80 -0.66
CA ARG A 50 -1.09 -4.65 -0.19
C ARG A 50 -0.45 -5.00 1.13
N LEU A 51 0.84 -4.72 1.23
CA LEU A 51 1.58 -4.76 2.47
C LEU A 51 2.04 -3.36 2.83
N VAL A 52 1.82 -2.98 4.08
CA VAL A 52 2.30 -1.72 4.65
C VAL A 52 3.12 -2.04 5.90
N CYS A 53 4.26 -1.38 6.04
CA CYS A 53 5.11 -1.50 7.21
C CYS A 53 5.54 -0.13 7.72
N THR A 54 5.39 0.05 9.03
CA THR A 54 5.95 1.18 9.77
C THR A 54 7.06 0.66 10.70
N ALA A 55 8.23 1.27 10.63
CA ALA A 55 9.33 1.05 11.56
C ALA A 55 9.41 2.25 12.51
N ILE A 56 9.58 1.97 13.81
CA ILE A 56 9.66 2.99 14.86
C ILE A 56 11.05 2.91 15.49
N GLY A 57 11.80 3.99 15.40
CA GLY A 57 13.05 4.21 16.11
C GLY A 57 12.86 5.09 17.36
N PRO A 58 13.93 5.35 18.13
CA PRO A 58 13.84 6.14 19.37
C PRO A 58 13.41 7.59 19.15
N THR A 59 13.80 8.22 18.04
CA THR A 59 13.54 9.64 17.73
C THR A 59 12.94 9.84 16.33
N SER A 60 12.52 8.75 15.67
CA SER A 60 12.13 8.77 14.26
C SER A 60 11.22 7.59 13.91
N SER A 61 10.59 7.67 12.74
CA SER A 61 9.84 6.57 12.14
C SER A 61 10.13 6.50 10.64
N GLY A 62 9.83 5.35 10.04
CA GLY A 62 9.98 5.12 8.61
C GLY A 62 8.85 4.25 8.10
N TRP A 63 8.41 4.51 6.86
CA TRP A 63 7.25 3.86 6.27
C TRP A 63 7.57 3.34 4.87
N ALA A 64 7.00 2.18 4.55
CA ALA A 64 7.03 1.62 3.21
C ALA A 64 5.76 0.81 2.93
N SER A 65 5.39 0.72 1.65
CA SER A 65 4.35 -0.19 1.20
C SER A 65 4.69 -0.81 -0.15
N ALA A 66 4.09 -1.96 -0.42
CA ALA A 66 4.09 -2.60 -1.72
C ALA A 66 2.69 -3.18 -2.00
N GLY A 67 2.31 -3.26 -3.27
CA GLY A 67 1.06 -3.90 -3.67
C GLY A 67 1.16 -4.49 -5.06
N SER A 68 0.41 -5.56 -5.30
CA SER A 68 0.31 -6.25 -6.59
C SER A 68 -1.03 -6.98 -6.69
N PHE A 69 -1.39 -7.42 -7.89
CA PHE A 69 -2.47 -8.40 -8.09
C PHE A 69 -2.02 -9.84 -7.83
N ARG A 70 -0.72 -10.06 -7.60
CA ARG A 70 -0.14 -11.37 -7.30
C ARG A 70 0.63 -11.34 -5.99
N VAL A 71 0.26 -12.22 -5.06
CA VAL A 71 0.90 -12.30 -3.74
C VAL A 71 2.39 -12.60 -3.80
N CYS A 72 2.84 -13.37 -4.80
CA CYS A 72 4.25 -13.73 -4.98
C CYS A 72 5.14 -12.57 -5.44
N GLU A 73 4.55 -11.45 -5.86
CA GLU A 73 5.28 -10.24 -6.28
C GLU A 73 5.48 -9.25 -5.11
N VAL A 74 4.96 -9.55 -3.92
CA VAL A 74 5.15 -8.72 -2.72
C VAL A 74 6.14 -9.39 -1.78
N ASP A 75 7.33 -8.79 -1.65
CA ASP A 75 8.36 -9.22 -0.69
C ASP A 75 8.19 -8.49 0.65
N PRO A 76 7.80 -9.20 1.74
CA PRO A 76 7.65 -8.56 3.04
C PRO A 76 8.95 -8.12 3.70
N GLU A 77 10.06 -8.80 3.41
CA GLU A 77 11.37 -8.45 3.97
C GLU A 77 11.90 -7.18 3.33
N GLU A 78 11.71 -7.01 2.02
CA GLU A 78 12.10 -5.78 1.31
C GLU A 78 11.34 -4.56 1.82
N VAL A 79 10.02 -4.67 2.01
CA VAL A 79 9.18 -3.59 2.53
C VAL A 79 9.61 -3.22 3.96
N ALA A 80 9.83 -4.21 4.82
CA ALA A 80 10.28 -3.97 6.19
C ALA A 80 11.69 -3.34 6.24
N ALA A 81 12.62 -3.83 5.42
CA ALA A 81 13.97 -3.29 5.33
C ALA A 81 13.97 -1.83 4.85
N THR A 82 13.10 -1.49 3.91
CA THR A 82 12.95 -0.10 3.43
C THR A 82 12.40 0.82 4.52
N ALA A 83 11.35 0.39 5.23
CA ALA A 83 10.80 1.15 6.36
C ALA A 83 11.86 1.36 7.46
N ALA A 84 12.60 0.31 7.82
CA ALA A 84 13.68 0.40 8.81
C ALA A 84 14.82 1.32 8.38
N LYS A 85 15.28 1.22 7.12
CA LYS A 85 16.31 2.12 6.56
C LYS A 85 15.88 3.59 6.67
N LYS A 86 14.62 3.90 6.35
CA LYS A 86 14.08 5.26 6.47
C LYS A 86 14.03 5.73 7.92
N ALA A 87 13.59 4.90 8.85
CA ALA A 87 13.56 5.23 10.27
C ALA A 87 14.96 5.56 10.80
N LEU A 88 15.96 4.75 10.43
CA LEU A 88 17.35 4.97 10.83
C LEU A 88 17.95 6.24 10.20
N ALA A 89 17.69 6.48 8.92
CA ALA A 89 18.17 7.67 8.22
C ALA A 89 17.56 8.97 8.76
N ALA A 90 16.32 8.91 9.26
CA ALA A 90 15.60 10.05 9.84
C ALA A 90 15.90 10.28 11.34
N ALA A 91 16.83 9.53 11.94
CA ALA A 91 17.15 9.67 13.35
C ALA A 91 17.76 11.04 13.68
N ASN A 92 17.38 11.58 14.85
CA ASN A 92 17.85 12.87 15.36
C ASN A 92 17.61 14.05 14.38
N PRO A 93 16.34 14.28 13.98
CA PRO A 93 16.00 15.35 13.07
C PRO A 93 16.44 16.71 13.61
N ARG A 94 16.86 17.59 12.72
CA ARG A 94 17.21 18.98 13.04
C ARG A 94 16.19 19.92 12.43
N GLU A 95 15.88 20.97 13.17
CA GLU A 95 15.00 22.02 12.68
C GLU A 95 15.64 22.72 11.48
N ALA A 96 14.84 22.97 10.46
CA ALA A 96 15.24 23.71 9.27
C ALA A 96 14.62 25.11 9.32
N ASN A 97 15.41 26.14 9.03
CA ASN A 97 14.88 27.51 8.96
C ASN A 97 13.82 27.61 7.84
N PRO A 98 12.70 28.31 8.08
CA PRO A 98 11.67 28.50 7.07
C PRO A 98 12.21 29.37 5.94
N LYS A 99 12.45 28.75 4.79
CA LYS A 99 12.88 29.42 3.55
C LYS A 99 12.45 28.58 2.34
N PRO A 100 12.28 29.19 1.15
CA PRO A 100 12.09 28.43 -0.08
C PRO A 100 13.20 27.41 -0.27
N MET A 101 12.82 26.15 -0.52
CA MET A 101 13.76 25.05 -0.73
C MET A 101 13.25 24.10 -1.81
N THR A 102 14.17 23.54 -2.56
CA THR A 102 13.86 22.45 -3.50
C THR A 102 13.59 21.18 -2.69
N VAL A 103 12.37 20.65 -2.80
CA VAL A 103 11.97 19.41 -2.15
C VAL A 103 12.15 18.26 -3.13
N ILE A 104 12.86 17.22 -2.71
CA ILE A 104 12.99 15.98 -3.46
C ILE A 104 12.03 14.97 -2.84
N LEU A 105 10.98 14.63 -3.57
CA LEU A 105 10.00 13.63 -3.15
C LEU A 105 10.40 12.26 -3.70
N GLU A 106 10.37 11.26 -2.84
CA GLU A 106 10.47 9.87 -3.30
C GLU A 106 9.19 9.45 -4.03
N PRO A 107 9.22 8.40 -4.88
CA PRO A 107 8.06 7.96 -5.65
C PRO A 107 6.81 7.69 -4.80
N ALA A 108 6.97 7.13 -3.60
CA ALA A 108 5.85 6.86 -2.70
C ALA A 108 5.15 8.15 -2.24
N ALA A 109 5.91 9.19 -1.88
CA ALA A 109 5.36 10.48 -1.47
C ALA A 109 4.65 11.20 -2.63
N VAL A 110 5.18 11.06 -3.86
CA VAL A 110 4.51 11.58 -5.06
C VAL A 110 3.19 10.84 -5.31
N ALA A 111 3.16 9.52 -5.16
CA ALA A 111 1.95 8.72 -5.35
C ALA A 111 0.83 9.12 -4.37
N GLU A 112 1.16 9.36 -3.09
CA GLU A 112 0.19 9.85 -2.10
C GLU A 112 -0.31 11.26 -2.43
N LEU A 113 0.59 12.17 -2.81
CA LEU A 113 0.23 13.52 -3.25
C LEU A 113 -0.74 13.50 -4.44
N LEU A 114 -0.49 12.65 -5.42
CA LEU A 114 -1.37 12.46 -6.57
C LEU A 114 -2.73 11.88 -6.17
N GLY A 115 -2.78 11.02 -5.16
CA GLY A 115 -4.03 10.51 -4.60
C GLY A 115 -4.93 11.62 -4.06
N PHE A 116 -4.36 12.57 -3.31
CA PHE A 116 -5.10 13.75 -2.84
C PHE A 116 -5.56 14.63 -4.00
N LEU A 117 -4.69 14.88 -4.98
CA LEU A 117 -5.01 15.71 -6.13
C LEU A 117 -6.13 15.11 -6.99
N ALA A 118 -6.15 13.79 -7.16
CA ALA A 118 -7.16 13.11 -7.97
C ALA A 118 -8.58 13.37 -7.45
N TRP A 119 -8.79 13.46 -6.14
CA TRP A 119 -10.09 13.83 -5.57
C TRP A 119 -10.49 15.26 -5.86
N SER A 120 -9.53 16.19 -5.93
CA SER A 120 -9.81 17.58 -6.30
C SER A 120 -10.09 17.78 -7.79
N LEU A 121 -9.77 16.78 -8.62
CA LEU A 121 -10.03 16.79 -10.06
C LEU A 121 -11.31 16.03 -10.44
N ASP A 122 -12.13 15.63 -9.45
CA ASP A 122 -13.40 14.98 -9.70
C ASP A 122 -14.41 15.98 -10.29
N ALA A 123 -14.76 15.79 -11.56
CA ALA A 123 -15.62 16.70 -12.31
C ALA A 123 -17.05 16.76 -11.75
N LYS A 124 -17.52 15.70 -11.09
CA LYS A 124 -18.86 15.66 -10.50
C LYS A 124 -18.91 16.50 -9.22
N ALA A 125 -17.90 16.39 -8.36
CA ALA A 125 -17.79 17.18 -7.15
C ALA A 125 -17.64 18.70 -7.41
N ALA A 126 -17.21 19.10 -8.61
CA ALA A 126 -17.06 20.51 -8.99
C ALA A 126 -18.34 21.16 -9.56
N ASP A 127 -19.29 20.36 -10.03
CA ASP A 127 -20.55 20.81 -10.64
C ASP A 127 -21.73 20.85 -9.64
N GLU A 128 -21.52 20.31 -8.43
CA GLU A 128 -22.45 20.35 -7.28
C GLU A 128 -22.05 21.45 -6.27
#